data_AF-A0A943PT53-F1
#
_entry.id   AF-A0A943PT53-F1
#
_cell.length_a   1.000
_cell.length_b   1.000
_cell.length_c   1.000
_cell.angle_alpha   90.00
_cell.angle_beta   90.00
_cell.angle_gamma   90.00
#
_symmetry.space_group_name_H-M   'P 1'
#
loop_
_entity.id
_entity.type
_entity.pdbx_description
1 polymer ?
#
loop_
_entity_poly.entity_id
_entity_poly.type
_entity_poly.pdbx_seq_one_letter_code
_entity_poly.pdbx_strand_id
1 'polypeptide(L)'
;MKISYIKSIHDNTSFKFFKNIGMNGIELQDLENVDKVLENLIENDYKTFFVTNEVAGYSQDLFKKYYNSKDINIIIAKTKN
;
A
#
# COMPACT_ATOMS: atom_id res chain seq x y z
N MET A 1 -8.36 -0.88 13.96
CA MET A 1 -7.41 -1.47 12.98
C MET A 1 -7.98 -1.32 11.58
N LYS A 2 -7.51 -0.31 10.83
CA LYS A 2 -7.94 -0.10 9.43
C LYS A 2 -6.96 -0.75 8.46
N ILE A 3 -7.48 -1.20 7.33
CA ILE A 3 -6.74 -1.90 6.27
C ILE A 3 -6.91 -1.10 4.98
N SER A 4 -5.82 -0.93 4.24
CA SER A 4 -5.85 -0.30 2.92
C SER A 4 -4.99 -1.05 1.93
N TYR A 5 -5.28 -0.86 0.64
CA TYR A 5 -4.37 -1.23 -0.43
C TYR A 5 -3.82 0.00 -1.15
N ILE A 6 -2.60 -0.11 -1.66
CA ILE A 6 -1.93 0.93 -2.45
C ILE A 6 -1.44 0.30 -3.74
N LYS A 7 -1.81 0.89 -4.88
CA LYS A 7 -1.39 0.45 -6.21
C LYS A 7 -1.15 1.64 -7.13
N SER A 8 -0.48 1.41 -8.26
CA SER A 8 -0.42 2.38 -9.36
C SER A 8 -1.82 2.59 -9.97
N ILE A 9 -2.12 3.80 -10.44
CA ILE A 9 -3.33 4.05 -11.27
C ILE A 9 -3.29 3.26 -12.58
N HIS A 10 -2.08 2.89 -13.04
CA HIS A 10 -1.89 2.11 -14.27
C HIS A 10 -2.05 0.60 -14.03
N ASP A 11 -2.07 0.17 -12.76
CA ASP A 11 -2.37 -1.20 -12.38
C ASP A 11 -3.88 -1.43 -12.33
N ASN A 12 -4.42 -1.88 -13.46
CA ASN A 12 -5.83 -2.19 -13.60
C ASN A 12 -6.21 -3.59 -13.15
N THR A 13 -5.28 -4.44 -12.69
CA THR A 13 -5.55 -5.86 -12.40
C THR A 13 -5.48 -6.18 -10.90
N SER A 14 -4.56 -5.55 -10.18
CA SER A 14 -4.38 -5.77 -8.75
C SER A 14 -5.53 -5.21 -7.92
N PHE A 15 -5.84 -5.92 -6.84
CA PHE A 15 -6.79 -5.53 -5.80
C PHE A 15 -8.23 -5.23 -6.26
N LYS A 16 -8.63 -5.66 -7.48
CA LYS A 16 -10.03 -5.56 -7.94
C LYS A 16 -11.03 -6.13 -6.93
N PHE A 17 -10.70 -7.30 -6.38
CA PHE A 17 -11.54 -7.93 -5.37
C PHE A 17 -11.70 -7.03 -4.13
N PHE A 18 -10.61 -6.44 -3.63
CA PHE A 18 -10.63 -5.53 -2.49
C PHE A 18 -11.44 -4.26 -2.76
N LYS A 19 -11.32 -3.69 -3.96
CA LYS A 19 -12.14 -2.55 -4.41
C LYS A 19 -13.62 -2.91 -4.40
N ASN A 20 -13.98 -4.08 -4.94
CA ASN A 20 -15.37 -4.53 -5.06
C ASN A 20 -16.06 -4.78 -3.71
N ILE A 21 -15.30 -5.13 -2.67
CA ILE A 21 -15.83 -5.33 -1.31
C ILE A 21 -15.77 -4.05 -0.45
N GLY A 22 -15.40 -2.90 -1.02
CA GLY A 22 -15.39 -1.61 -0.34
C GLY A 22 -14.17 -1.35 0.55
N MET A 23 -13.06 -2.07 0.37
CA MET A 23 -11.81 -1.78 1.08
C MET A 23 -11.22 -0.45 0.63
N ASN A 24 -10.64 0.33 1.56
CA ASN A 24 -10.01 1.60 1.22
C ASN A 24 -8.82 1.37 0.27
N GLY A 25 -8.89 2.02 -0.89
CA GLY A 25 -7.91 1.89 -1.96
C GLY A 25 -7.28 3.21 -2.32
N ILE A 26 -5.95 3.27 -2.28
CA ILE A 26 -5.19 4.40 -2.81
C ILE A 26 -4.61 4.01 -4.16
N GLU A 27 -4.95 4.78 -5.19
CA GLU A 27 -4.39 4.64 -6.53
C GLU A 27 -3.43 5.81 -6.76
N LEU A 28 -2.12 5.51 -6.85
CA LEU A 28 -1.05 6.49 -7.00
C LEU A 28 -0.77 6.78 -8.47
N GLN A 29 -0.83 8.06 -8.85
CA GLN A 29 -0.35 8.52 -10.15
C GLN A 29 1.17 8.62 -10.19
N ASP A 30 1.75 9.16 -9.12
CA ASP A 30 3.20 9.28 -8.94
C ASP A 30 3.62 8.41 -7.75
N LEU A 31 4.43 7.39 -8.06
CA LEU A 31 4.86 6.36 -7.12
C LEU A 31 5.85 6.90 -6.09
N GLU A 32 6.54 8.02 -6.35
CA GLU A 32 7.44 8.65 -5.38
C GLU A 32 6.69 9.16 -4.13
N ASN A 33 5.38 9.39 -4.25
CA ASN A 33 4.55 9.84 -3.12
C ASN A 33 4.13 8.72 -2.16
N VAL A 34 4.55 7.47 -2.40
CA VAL A 34 4.17 6.32 -1.56
C VAL A 34 4.51 6.51 -0.08
N ASP A 35 5.70 7.05 0.23
CA ASP A 35 6.14 7.25 1.62
C ASP A 35 5.23 8.24 2.34
N LYS A 36 4.90 9.35 1.68
CA LYS A 36 3.95 10.36 2.19
C LYS A 36 2.55 9.78 2.40
N VAL A 37 2.08 8.93 1.48
CA VAL A 37 0.77 8.28 1.62
C VAL A 37 0.76 7.30 2.79
N LEU A 38 1.82 6.51 2.96
CA LEU A 38 1.95 5.59 4.09
C LEU A 38 1.91 6.34 5.42
N GLU A 39 2.67 7.44 5.55
CA GLU A 39 2.69 8.26 6.76
C GLU A 39 1.29 8.79 7.11
N ASN A 40 0.60 9.40 6.14
CA ASN A 40 -0.78 9.89 6.33
C ASN A 40 -1.73 8.77 6.76
N LEU A 41 -1.66 7.59 6.15
CA LEU A 41 -2.53 6.48 6.52
C LEU A 41 -2.24 5.96 7.93
N ILE A 42 -0.96 5.88 8.32
CA ILE A 42 -0.55 5.47 9.66
C ILE A 42 -1.07 6.45 10.72
N GLU A 43 -0.97 7.76 10.47
CA GLU A 43 -1.54 8.81 11.32
C GLU A 43 -3.07 8.68 11.44
N ASN A 44 -3.73 8.13 10.41
CA ASN A 44 -5.17 7.87 10.37
C ASN A 44 -5.60 6.49 10.90
N ASP A 45 -4.74 5.83 11.68
CA ASP A 45 -4.95 4.51 12.32
C ASP A 45 -5.09 3.33 11.34
N TYR A 46 -4.51 3.44 10.15
CA TYR A 46 -4.26 2.27 9.31
C TYR A 46 -3.03 1.52 9.81
N LYS A 47 -3.17 0.20 9.95
CA LYS A 47 -2.12 -0.67 10.50
C LYS A 47 -1.75 -1.80 9.55
N THR A 48 -2.53 -2.03 8.49
CA THR A 48 -2.27 -3.09 7.52
C THR A 48 -2.36 -2.55 6.11
N PHE A 49 -1.31 -2.78 5.33
CA PHE A 49 -1.14 -2.23 3.99
C PHE A 49 -0.85 -3.35 3.00
N PHE A 50 -1.74 -3.51 2.02
CA PHE A 50 -1.48 -4.33 0.84
C PHE A 50 -0.88 -3.44 -0.24
N VAL A 51 0.35 -3.71 -0.66
CA VAL A 51 1.04 -2.91 -1.68
C VAL A 51 1.43 -3.80 -2.84
N THR A 52 1.38 -3.28 -4.06
CA THR A 52 1.96 -4.01 -5.21
C THR A 52 3.48 -3.98 -5.13
N ASN A 53 4.15 -4.96 -5.73
CA ASN A 53 5.61 -4.96 -5.89
C ASN A 53 6.13 -3.65 -6.51
N GLU A 54 5.41 -3.12 -7.51
CA GLU A 54 5.75 -1.87 -8.18
C GLU A 54 5.79 -0.72 -7.17
N VAL A 55 4.69 -0.47 -6.44
CA VAL A 55 4.62 0.59 -5.43
C VAL A 55 5.68 0.42 -4.33
N ALA A 56 5.88 -0.82 -3.86
CA ALA A 56 6.88 -1.10 -2.83
C ALA A 56 8.30 -0.72 -3.29
N GLY A 57 8.62 -0.88 -4.58
CA GLY A 57 9.92 -0.52 -5.15
C GLY A 57 10.28 0.97 -5.03
N TYR A 58 9.29 1.85 -4.87
CA TYR A 58 9.49 3.30 -4.74
C TYR A 58 9.50 3.78 -3.28
N SER A 59 9.30 2.89 -2.31
CA SER A 59 9.17 3.25 -0.90
C SER A 59 10.42 2.87 -0.10
N GLN A 60 11.22 3.86 0.31
CA GLN A 60 12.35 3.59 1.20
C GLN A 60 11.88 3.35 2.63
N ASP A 61 10.88 4.12 3.08
CA ASP A 61 10.39 4.05 4.45
C ASP A 61 9.65 2.74 4.73
N LEU A 62 8.98 2.16 3.74
CA LEU A 62 8.41 0.82 3.86
C LEU A 62 9.44 -0.18 4.33
N PHE A 63 10.61 -0.26 3.70
CA PHE A 63 11.64 -1.23 4.08
C PHE A 63 12.44 -0.84 5.32
N LYS A 64 12.78 0.45 5.47
CA LYS A 64 13.64 0.91 6.58
C LYS A 64 12.88 1.08 7.90
N LYS A 65 11.63 1.53 7.85
CA LYS A 65 10.85 1.90 9.04
C LYS A 65 9.75 0.89 9.34
N TYR A 66 8.98 0.47 8.34
CA TYR A 66 7.71 -0.23 8.58
C TYR A 66 7.77 -1.75 8.45
N TYR A 67 8.65 -2.29 7.61
CA TYR A 67 8.72 -3.72 7.32
C TYR A 67 9.01 -4.59 8.56
N ASN A 68 9.80 -4.07 9.49
CA ASN A 68 10.14 -4.74 10.75
C ASN A 68 9.34 -4.19 11.95
N SER A 69 8.34 -3.34 11.72
CA SER A 69 7.52 -2.77 12.78
C SER A 69 6.64 -3.84 13.42
N LYS A 70 6.42 -3.75 14.74
CA LYS A 70 5.46 -4.61 15.45
C LYS A 70 4.02 -4.13 15.31
N ASP A 71 3.84 -2.85 14.97
CA ASP A 71 2.52 -2.19 14.94
C ASP A 71 1.96 -2.05 13.53
N ILE A 72 2.81 -2.19 12.50
CA ILE A 72 2.46 -1.99 11.09
C ILE A 72 2.71 -3.28 10.32
N ASN A 73 1.69 -3.75 9.60
CA ASN A 73 1.74 -4.93 8.75
C ASN A 73 1.83 -4.51 7.28
N ILE A 74 2.92 -4.86 6.61
CA ILE A 74 3.10 -4.64 5.18
C ILE A 74 3.01 -5.97 4.45
N ILE A 75 2.12 -6.07 3.47
CA ILE A 75 1.94 -7.26 2.62
C ILE A 75 2.22 -6.85 1.18
N ILE A 76 3.35 -7.28 0.65
CA ILE A 76 3.74 -7.00 -0.73
C ILE A 76 3.17 -8.08 -1.63
N ALA A 77 2.19 -7.71 -2.44
CA ALA A 77 1.54 -8.58 -3.40
C ALA A 77 2.35 -8.63 -4.71
N LYS A 78 2.65 -9.85 -5.16
CA LYS A 78 3.13 -10.07 -6.53
C LYS A 78 2.01 -9.71 -7.51
N THR A 79 2.30 -8.83 -8.45
CA THR A 79 1.48 -8.62 -9.63
C THR A 79 1.39 -9.93 -10.40
N LYS A 80 0.17 -10.29 -10.85
CA LYS A 80 0.01 -11.40 -11.81
C LYS A 80 0.49 -10.87 -13.16
N ASN A 81 1.63 -11.41 -13.63
CA ASN A 81 2.02 -11.34 -15.03
C ASN A 81 0.99 -12.05 -15.91
#